data_AF-A0A8I1XLY3-F1
#
_entry.id   AF-A0A8I1XLY3-F1
#
_cell.length_a   1.000
_cell.length_b   1.000
_cell.length_c   1.000
_cell.angle_alpha   90.00
_cell.angle_beta   90.00
_cell.angle_gamma   90.00
#
_symmetry.space_group_name_H-M   'P 1'
#
loop_
_entity.id
_entity.type
_entity.pdbx_description
1 polymer ?
#
loop_
_entity_poly.entity_id
_entity_poly.type
_entity_poly.pdbx_seq_one_letter_code
_entity_poly.pdbx_strand_id
1 'polypeptide(L)'
;MSVPPESRYVVLARRVVEAYAAQLLRDLQIINERAVRELGPLPHGGLPVRVKSKPKPAPWVQPVPALDDNAHTAPRVPMPERKDPAMSKPMPPAIENGLPAPPVPQKLRELLKDYPELIQRLQEVLDDYSRKPNRLMPFDGAIWALEGRLDSFFSEAREELEAAYAKGDPEGIEKAKKKRFAVGYSRLNKGPMSELASYFEGARDQVIRNARP
;
A
#
# COMPACT_ATOMS: atom_id res chain seq x y z
N MET A 1 -8.42 -44.70 28.23
CA MET A 1 -7.88 -43.44 27.69
C MET A 1 -8.90 -42.35 27.98
N SER A 2 -8.68 -41.52 29.01
CA SER A 2 -9.62 -40.46 29.41
C SER A 2 -9.28 -39.17 28.66
N VAL A 3 -10.23 -38.61 27.92
CA VAL A 3 -10.06 -37.32 27.23
C VAL A 3 -9.92 -36.23 28.31
N PRO A 4 -8.86 -35.40 28.30
CA PRO A 4 -8.67 -34.38 29.31
C PRO A 4 -9.82 -33.35 29.25
N PRO A 5 -10.28 -32.83 30.40
CA PRO A 5 -11.39 -31.88 30.44
C PRO A 5 -11.04 -30.61 29.65
N GLU A 6 -11.87 -30.30 28.65
CA GLU A 6 -11.67 -29.16 27.77
C GLU A 6 -11.73 -27.86 28.60
N SER A 7 -10.71 -27.00 28.44
CA SER A 7 -10.61 -25.74 29.21
C SER A 7 -11.86 -24.89 28.98
N ARG A 8 -12.41 -24.34 30.07
CA ARG A 8 -13.60 -23.45 30.04
C ARG A 8 -13.45 -22.31 29.03
N TYR A 9 -12.23 -21.83 28.81
CA TYR A 9 -11.92 -20.80 27.82
C TYR A 9 -12.13 -21.26 26.38
N VAL A 10 -11.81 -22.51 26.05
CA VAL A 10 -12.00 -23.08 24.70
C VAL A 10 -13.49 -23.21 24.38
N VAL A 11 -14.29 -23.64 25.36
CA VAL A 11 -15.75 -23.76 25.23
C VAL A 11 -16.39 -22.40 25.01
N LEU A 12 -15.95 -21.38 25.76
CA LEU A 12 -16.45 -20.01 25.59
C LEU A 12 -16.06 -19.41 24.24
N ALA A 13 -14.80 -19.59 23.81
CA ALA A 13 -14.34 -19.10 22.52
C ALA A 13 -15.15 -19.70 21.36
N ARG A 14 -15.43 -21.01 21.38
CA ARG A 14 -16.30 -21.65 20.37
C ARG A 14 -17.71 -21.06 20.38
N ARG A 15 -18.33 -20.91 21.55
CA ARG A 15 -19.68 -20.32 21.67
C ARG A 15 -19.76 -18.89 21.13
N VAL A 16 -18.71 -18.09 21.34
CA VAL A 16 -18.66 -16.71 20.81
C VAL A 16 -18.57 -16.71 19.29
N VAL A 17 -17.72 -17.56 18.72
CA VAL A 17 -17.60 -17.71 17.25
C VAL A 17 -18.89 -18.22 16.63
N GLU A 18 -19.53 -19.22 17.25
CA GLU A 18 -20.81 -19.77 16.80
C GLU A 18 -21.94 -18.73 16.88
N ALA A 19 -21.99 -17.95 17.97
CA ALA A 19 -22.98 -16.88 18.12
C ALA A 19 -22.79 -15.77 17.06
N TYR A 20 -21.54 -15.39 16.79
CA TYR A 20 -21.22 -14.41 15.75
C TYR A 20 -21.58 -14.93 14.35
N ALA A 21 -21.25 -16.18 14.04
CA ALA A 21 -21.60 -16.81 12.77
C ALA A 21 -23.13 -16.90 12.58
N ALA A 22 -23.88 -17.26 13.64
CA ALA A 22 -25.34 -17.28 13.61
C ALA A 22 -25.93 -15.88 13.40
N GLN A 23 -25.36 -14.86 14.03
CA GLN A 23 -25.78 -13.48 13.86
C GLN A 23 -25.56 -13.00 12.42
N LEU A 24 -24.37 -13.27 11.87
CA LEU A 24 -24.04 -12.94 10.48
C LEU A 24 -25.01 -13.59 9.48
N LEU A 25 -25.34 -14.87 9.68
CA LEU A 25 -26.31 -15.57 8.83
C LEU A 25 -27.70 -14.95 8.89
N ARG A 26 -28.15 -14.52 10.08
CA ARG A 26 -29.43 -13.82 10.23
C ARG A 26 -29.42 -12.47 9.52
N ASP A 27 -28.38 -11.68 9.69
CA ASP A 27 -28.29 -10.35 9.06
C ASP A 27 -28.24 -10.47 7.53
N LEU A 28 -27.49 -11.45 7.00
CA LEU A 28 -27.48 -11.76 5.57
C LEU A 28 -28.86 -12.18 5.05
N GLN A 29 -29.60 -12.98 5.82
CA GLN A 29 -30.95 -13.38 5.45
C GLN A 29 -31.90 -12.17 5.41
N ILE A 30 -31.85 -11.28 6.40
CA ILE A 30 -32.66 -10.06 6.44
C ILE A 30 -32.36 -9.17 5.22
N ILE A 31 -31.07 -9.00 4.90
CA ILE A 31 -30.64 -8.20 3.74
C ILE A 31 -31.15 -8.83 2.44
N ASN A 32 -31.02 -10.15 2.28
CA ASN A 32 -31.50 -10.86 1.09
C ASN A 32 -33.02 -10.78 0.94
N GLU A 33 -33.78 -10.98 2.02
CA GLU A 33 -35.24 -10.86 2.01
C GLU A 33 -35.68 -9.45 1.62
N ARG A 34 -35.00 -8.42 2.15
CA ARG A 34 -35.26 -7.03 1.77
C ARG A 34 -34.92 -6.77 0.30
N ALA A 35 -33.77 -7.24 -0.17
CA ALA A 35 -33.35 -7.09 -1.56
C ALA A 35 -34.35 -7.76 -2.53
N VAL A 36 -34.85 -8.94 -2.20
CA VAL A 36 -35.86 -9.64 -3.02
C VAL A 36 -37.20 -8.88 -3.02
N ARG A 37 -37.60 -8.27 -1.89
CA ARG A 37 -38.81 -7.44 -1.84
C ARG A 37 -38.70 -6.17 -2.68
N GLU A 38 -37.54 -5.52 -2.66
CA GLU A 38 -37.32 -4.24 -3.36
C GLU A 38 -37.00 -4.42 -4.86
N LEU A 39 -36.22 -5.44 -5.21
CA LEU A 39 -35.67 -5.64 -6.58
C LEU A 39 -36.30 -6.83 -7.32
N GLY A 40 -37.10 -7.65 -6.63
CA GLY A 40 -37.63 -8.90 -7.15
C GLY A 40 -36.65 -10.07 -7.03
N PRO A 41 -37.13 -11.32 -7.23
CA PRO A 41 -36.28 -12.50 -7.23
C PRO A 41 -35.31 -12.49 -8.41
N LEU A 42 -34.11 -13.06 -8.22
CA LEU A 42 -33.18 -13.25 -9.33
C LEU A 42 -33.80 -14.19 -10.39
N PRO A 43 -33.68 -13.84 -11.68
CA PRO A 43 -34.09 -14.76 -12.75
C PRO A 43 -33.26 -16.05 -12.69
N HIS A 44 -33.85 -17.18 -13.05
CA HIS A 44 -33.22 -18.50 -12.98
C HIS A 44 -31.93 -18.65 -13.82
N GLY A 45 -31.64 -17.70 -14.72
CA GLY A 45 -30.40 -17.61 -15.51
C GLY A 45 -29.39 -16.56 -15.02
N GLY A 46 -29.61 -15.92 -13.87
CA GLY A 46 -28.82 -14.80 -13.38
C GLY A 46 -29.08 -13.49 -14.13
N LEU A 47 -28.49 -12.40 -13.66
CA LEU A 47 -28.62 -11.11 -14.34
C LEU A 47 -27.95 -11.18 -15.72
N PRO A 48 -28.55 -10.60 -16.78
CA PRO A 48 -27.96 -10.60 -18.11
C PRO A 48 -26.62 -9.85 -18.09
N VAL A 49 -25.52 -10.61 -18.19
CA VAL A 49 -24.18 -10.05 -18.31
C VAL A 49 -24.01 -9.52 -19.72
N ARG A 50 -24.05 -8.20 -19.89
CA ARG A 50 -23.63 -7.59 -21.16
C ARG A 50 -22.11 -7.75 -21.28
N VAL A 51 -21.66 -8.30 -22.39
CA VAL A 51 -20.22 -8.33 -22.74
C VAL A 51 -19.73 -6.89 -22.72
N LYS A 52 -18.74 -6.58 -21.86
CA LYS A 52 -18.08 -5.28 -21.82
C LYS A 52 -17.59 -4.97 -23.23
N SER A 53 -18.26 -4.04 -23.91
CA SER A 53 -17.80 -3.53 -25.20
C SER A 53 -16.46 -2.84 -24.97
N LYS A 54 -15.48 -3.05 -25.86
CA LYS A 54 -14.24 -2.30 -25.78
C LYS A 54 -14.57 -0.80 -25.81
N PRO A 55 -13.95 0.01 -24.95
CA PRO A 55 -14.16 1.45 -24.98
C PRO A 55 -13.83 1.95 -26.39
N LYS A 56 -14.67 2.85 -26.93
CA LYS A 56 -14.35 3.53 -28.17
C LYS A 56 -12.97 4.19 -27.99
N PRO A 57 -12.05 4.07 -28.96
CA PRO A 57 -10.78 4.78 -28.88
C PRO A 57 -11.08 6.26 -28.68
N ALA A 58 -10.35 6.87 -27.74
CA ALA A 58 -10.53 8.28 -27.44
C ALA A 58 -10.28 9.11 -28.72
N PRO A 59 -10.98 10.24 -28.92
CA PRO A 59 -10.97 10.97 -30.19
C PRO A 59 -9.59 11.53 -30.61
N TRP A 60 -8.60 11.50 -29.73
CA TRP A 60 -7.21 11.86 -29.98
C TRP A 60 -6.30 10.66 -30.35
N VAL A 61 -6.83 9.45 -30.40
CA VAL A 61 -6.12 8.28 -30.93
C VAL A 61 -6.21 8.32 -32.45
N GLN A 62 -5.21 8.92 -33.10
CA GLN A 62 -5.07 8.83 -34.55
C GLN A 62 -4.55 7.42 -34.92
N PRO A 63 -5.08 6.78 -35.96
CA PRO A 63 -4.51 5.53 -36.46
C PRO A 63 -3.11 5.82 -37.00
N VAL A 64 -2.11 5.14 -36.45
CA VAL A 64 -0.75 5.16 -37.03
C VAL A 64 -0.83 4.42 -38.36
N PRO A 65 -0.42 5.03 -39.50
CA PRO A 65 -0.32 4.30 -40.76
C PRO A 65 0.66 3.15 -40.60
N ALA A 66 0.32 1.99 -41.17
CA ALA A 66 1.23 0.85 -41.22
C ALA A 66 2.54 1.28 -41.87
N LEU A 67 3.64 1.11 -41.13
CA LEU A 67 4.98 1.40 -41.60
C LEU A 67 5.34 0.31 -42.62
N ASP A 68 5.45 0.70 -43.89
CA ASP A 68 5.94 -0.19 -44.94
C ASP A 68 7.42 -0.54 -44.69
N ASP A 69 7.69 -1.84 -44.61
CA ASP A 69 9.02 -2.44 -44.41
C ASP A 69 9.90 -2.33 -45.67
N ASN A 70 10.16 -1.13 -46.20
CA ASN A 70 11.27 -0.95 -47.15
C ASN A 70 11.65 0.52 -47.40
N ALA A 71 12.61 1.04 -46.64
CA ALA A 71 13.56 2.06 -47.10
C ALA A 71 14.64 2.26 -46.03
N HIS A 72 15.60 1.34 -45.97
CA HIS A 72 16.93 1.75 -45.57
C HIS A 72 17.43 2.76 -46.61
N THR A 73 17.72 3.98 -46.15
CA THR A 73 18.87 4.83 -46.50
C THR A 73 18.41 6.30 -46.49
N ALA A 74 18.70 7.01 -45.41
CA ALA A 74 18.83 8.47 -45.44
C ALA A 74 20.02 8.89 -44.56
N PRO A 75 20.77 9.95 -44.91
CA PRO A 75 22.14 10.15 -44.46
C PRO A 75 22.24 10.56 -42.98
N ARG A 76 23.18 9.95 -42.25
CA ARG A 76 23.60 10.39 -40.91
C ARG A 76 24.20 11.81 -41.00
N VAL A 77 23.48 12.80 -40.48
CA VAL A 77 24.07 14.08 -40.09
C VAL A 77 24.81 13.86 -38.75
N PRO A 78 26.08 14.30 -38.59
CA PRO A 78 26.80 14.10 -37.35
C PRO A 78 26.24 15.02 -36.26
N MET A 79 25.82 14.45 -35.14
CA MET A 79 25.57 15.22 -33.91
C MET A 79 26.89 15.78 -33.38
N PRO A 80 26.98 17.06 -32.99
CA PRO A 80 28.14 17.57 -32.28
C PRO A 80 28.18 16.97 -30.87
N GLU A 81 29.30 16.33 -30.54
CA GLU A 81 29.67 15.92 -29.18
C GLU A 81 29.57 17.12 -28.23
N ARG A 82 28.57 17.13 -27.34
CA ARG A 82 28.65 17.92 -26.11
C ARG A 82 29.35 17.08 -25.05
N LYS A 83 30.66 17.25 -25.02
CA LYS A 83 31.53 16.82 -23.94
C LYS A 83 31.38 17.82 -22.79
N ASP A 84 30.44 17.55 -21.88
CA ASP A 84 30.40 18.19 -20.57
C ASP A 84 30.67 17.13 -19.49
N PRO A 85 31.93 16.99 -19.02
CA PRO A 85 32.28 16.08 -17.95
C PRO A 85 32.26 16.85 -16.64
N ALA A 86 31.15 16.81 -15.90
CA ALA A 86 31.12 16.94 -14.43
C ALA A 86 29.68 17.14 -13.96
N MET A 87 29.03 16.09 -13.47
CA MET A 87 28.13 16.18 -12.32
C MET A 87 28.15 14.85 -11.56
N SER A 88 29.35 14.40 -11.19
CA SER A 88 29.52 13.52 -10.03
C SER A 88 29.83 14.39 -8.83
N LYS A 89 28.78 14.87 -8.15
CA LYS A 89 28.85 15.28 -6.75
C LYS A 89 27.50 14.99 -6.10
N PRO A 90 27.46 14.26 -4.97
CA PRO A 90 26.24 14.16 -4.18
C PRO A 90 26.00 15.54 -3.56
N MET A 91 24.90 16.19 -3.95
CA MET A 91 24.54 17.48 -3.38
C MET A 91 23.97 17.27 -1.97
N PRO A 92 24.44 17.99 -0.94
CA PRO A 92 23.94 17.89 0.43
C PRO A 92 22.44 18.28 0.51
N PRO A 93 21.72 17.87 1.58
CA PRO A 93 20.28 18.08 1.66
C PRO A 93 19.96 19.57 1.79
N ALA A 94 19.58 20.17 0.67
CA ALA A 94 19.00 21.51 0.67
C ALA A 94 17.58 21.41 1.24
N ILE A 95 17.46 21.89 2.47
CA ILE A 95 16.23 22.18 3.18
C ILE A 95 15.53 23.29 2.39
N GLU A 96 14.62 22.94 1.48
CA GLU A 96 13.75 23.91 0.81
C GLU A 96 12.29 23.60 1.11
N ASN A 97 12.01 23.57 2.41
CA ASN A 97 10.76 23.81 3.13
C ASN A 97 11.15 23.60 4.60
N GLY A 98 11.12 24.65 5.43
CA GLY A 98 11.67 24.65 6.79
C GLY A 98 10.97 23.75 7.81
N LEU A 99 10.33 22.67 7.37
CA LEU A 99 9.68 21.68 8.19
C LEU A 99 10.51 20.38 8.16
N PRO A 100 10.93 19.85 9.32
CA PRO A 100 11.59 18.56 9.38
C PRO A 100 10.65 17.49 8.82
N ALA A 101 11.17 16.52 8.09
CA ALA A 101 10.35 15.47 7.50
C ALA A 101 9.43 14.81 8.54
N PRO A 102 8.21 14.40 8.16
CA PRO A 102 7.27 13.83 9.10
C PRO A 102 7.87 12.57 9.73
N PRO A 103 7.81 12.44 11.07
CA PRO A 103 8.31 11.23 11.72
C PRO A 103 7.39 10.04 11.41
N VAL A 104 7.96 8.83 11.35
CA VAL A 104 7.17 7.59 11.23
C VAL A 104 6.18 7.50 12.40
N PRO A 105 4.87 7.32 12.18
CA PRO A 105 3.86 7.32 13.23
C PRO A 105 4.18 6.37 14.40
N GLN A 106 4.00 6.84 15.64
CA GLN A 106 4.30 6.09 16.87
C GLN A 106 3.81 4.64 16.87
N LYS A 107 2.57 4.41 16.42
CA LYS A 107 2.00 3.06 16.40
C LYS A 107 2.80 2.11 15.52
N LEU A 108 3.29 2.57 14.37
CA LEU A 108 4.15 1.76 13.50
C LEU A 108 5.52 1.51 14.14
N ARG A 109 6.08 2.51 14.84
CA ARG A 109 7.34 2.33 15.59
C ARG A 109 7.21 1.26 16.67
N GLU A 110 6.08 1.23 17.39
CA GLU A 110 5.81 0.21 18.41
C GLU A 110 5.66 -1.19 17.82
N LEU A 111 4.94 -1.33 16.71
CA LEU A 111 4.68 -2.62 16.07
C LEU A 111 5.92 -3.20 15.38
N LEU A 112 6.85 -2.34 14.94
CA LEU A 112 8.08 -2.72 14.25
C LEU A 112 9.34 -2.54 15.11
N LYS A 113 9.20 -2.38 16.44
CA LYS A 113 10.33 -2.12 17.35
C LYS A 113 11.46 -3.15 17.28
N ASP A 114 11.11 -4.40 16.95
CA ASP A 114 12.06 -5.51 16.83
C ASP A 114 12.79 -5.51 15.47
N TYR A 115 12.41 -4.60 14.56
CA TYR A 115 12.94 -4.44 13.20
C TYR A 115 13.26 -2.96 12.90
N PRO A 116 14.25 -2.36 13.59
CA PRO A 116 14.60 -0.95 13.44
C PRO A 116 14.99 -0.56 12.01
N GLU A 117 15.54 -1.49 11.23
CA GLU A 117 15.87 -1.30 9.82
C GLU A 117 14.63 -1.02 8.95
N LEU A 118 13.48 -1.60 9.31
CA LEU A 118 12.22 -1.33 8.62
C LEU A 118 11.68 0.05 8.97
N ILE A 119 11.83 0.48 10.24
CA ILE A 119 11.45 1.82 10.68
C ILE A 119 12.29 2.87 9.94
N GLN A 120 13.59 2.67 9.81
CA GLN A 120 14.48 3.58 9.06
C GLN A 120 14.04 3.70 7.60
N ARG A 121 13.77 2.58 6.93
CA ARG A 121 13.30 2.58 5.54
C ARG A 121 11.91 3.21 5.37
N LEU A 122 11.06 3.23 6.40
CA LEU A 122 9.81 3.99 6.39
C LEU A 122 10.06 5.50 6.54
N GLN A 123 11.03 5.88 7.37
CA GLN A 123 11.44 7.27 7.51
C GLN A 123 11.98 7.81 6.19
N GLU A 124 12.83 7.05 5.50
CA GLU A 124 13.35 7.42 4.17
C GLU A 124 12.24 7.70 3.16
N VAL A 125 11.17 6.89 3.17
CA VAL A 125 10.00 7.10 2.30
C VAL A 125 9.26 8.39 2.63
N LEU A 126 9.11 8.71 3.92
CA LEU A 126 8.50 9.97 4.36
C LEU A 126 9.38 11.19 4.04
N ASP A 127 10.69 11.05 4.20
CA ASP A 127 11.67 12.07 3.85
C ASP A 127 11.61 12.37 2.35
N ASP A 128 11.59 11.34 1.50
CA ASP A 128 11.47 11.50 0.05
C ASP A 128 10.11 12.08 -0.35
N TYR A 129 9.02 11.61 0.27
CA TYR A 129 7.68 12.13 0.01
C TYR A 129 7.56 13.62 0.39
N SER A 130 8.22 14.05 1.47
CA SER A 130 8.22 15.45 1.92
C SER A 130 8.80 16.42 0.89
N ARG A 131 9.69 15.94 0.00
CA ARG A 131 10.29 16.75 -1.08
C ARG A 131 9.30 17.04 -2.20
N LYS A 132 8.41 16.10 -2.50
CA LYS A 132 7.40 16.22 -3.57
C LYS A 132 6.05 15.66 -3.09
N PRO A 133 5.40 16.32 -2.13
CA PRO A 133 4.15 15.84 -1.59
C PRO A 133 3.03 15.99 -2.63
N ASN A 134 2.00 15.18 -2.50
CA ASN A 134 0.78 15.35 -3.28
C ASN A 134 0.14 16.70 -2.94
N ARG A 135 -0.06 17.56 -3.94
CA ARG A 135 -0.56 18.92 -3.76
C ARG A 135 -2.02 18.97 -3.28
N LEU A 136 -2.84 18.01 -3.68
CA LEU A 136 -4.27 17.98 -3.37
C LEU A 136 -4.52 17.30 -2.03
N MET A 137 -3.82 16.19 -1.78
CA MET A 137 -4.03 15.33 -0.61
C MET A 137 -2.68 14.92 -0.02
N PRO A 138 -1.95 15.85 0.63
CA PRO A 138 -0.61 15.57 1.15
C PRO A 138 -0.61 14.50 2.24
N PHE A 139 -1.62 14.50 3.11
CA PHE A 139 -1.79 13.50 4.17
C PHE A 139 -2.09 12.10 3.61
N ASP A 140 -3.11 11.97 2.76
CA ASP A 140 -3.46 10.66 2.16
C ASP A 140 -2.32 10.11 1.30
N GLY A 141 -1.62 10.97 0.56
CA GLY A 141 -0.48 10.54 -0.23
C GLY A 141 0.69 10.02 0.63
N ALA A 142 0.90 10.57 1.84
CA ALA A 142 1.89 10.04 2.78
C ALA A 142 1.47 8.68 3.35
N ILE A 143 0.17 8.49 3.61
CA ILE A 143 -0.38 7.19 4.00
C ILE A 143 -0.14 6.17 2.88
N TRP A 144 -0.48 6.50 1.64
CA TRP A 144 -0.25 5.59 0.50
C TRP A 144 1.23 5.25 0.30
N ALA A 145 2.15 6.20 0.50
CA ALA A 145 3.58 5.94 0.44
C ALA A 145 4.03 4.92 1.50
N LEU A 146 3.55 5.07 2.74
CA LEU A 146 3.81 4.12 3.83
C LEU A 146 3.18 2.75 3.55
N GLU A 147 1.96 2.71 3.04
CA GLU A 147 1.26 1.47 2.68
C GLU A 147 2.00 0.70 1.58
N GLY A 148 2.40 1.38 0.50
CA GLY A 148 3.19 0.78 -0.56
C GLY A 148 4.53 0.23 -0.05
N ARG A 149 5.17 0.92 0.90
CA ARG A 149 6.42 0.43 1.50
C ARG A 149 6.21 -0.78 2.40
N LEU A 150 5.17 -0.79 3.23
CA LEU A 150 4.81 -1.93 4.06
C LEU A 150 4.42 -3.16 3.23
N ASP A 151 3.73 -2.96 2.09
CA ASP A 151 3.42 -4.01 1.14
C ASP A 151 4.69 -4.64 0.55
N SER A 152 5.67 -3.79 0.19
CA SER A 152 6.98 -4.25 -0.28
C SER A 152 7.71 -5.08 0.79
N PHE A 153 7.74 -4.61 2.04
CA PHE A 153 8.33 -5.38 3.15
C PHE A 153 7.65 -6.73 3.37
N PHE A 154 6.34 -6.82 3.18
CA PHE A 154 5.61 -8.07 3.33
C PHE A 154 6.00 -9.08 2.24
N SER A 155 6.18 -8.60 1.01
CA SER A 155 6.71 -9.40 -0.10
C SER A 155 8.16 -9.85 0.17
N GLU A 156 9.04 -8.93 0.57
CA GLU A 156 10.44 -9.25 0.95
C GLU A 156 10.48 -10.31 2.07
N ALA A 157 9.70 -10.16 3.14
CA ALA A 157 9.67 -11.12 4.24
C ALA A 157 9.09 -12.48 3.83
N ARG A 158 8.19 -12.52 2.83
CA ARG A 158 7.69 -13.77 2.26
C ARG A 158 8.79 -14.46 1.45
N GLU A 159 9.52 -13.72 0.61
CA GLU A 159 10.64 -14.26 -0.17
C GLU A 159 11.76 -14.80 0.74
N GLU A 160 12.10 -14.08 1.81
CA GLU A 160 13.05 -14.54 2.84
C GLU A 160 12.60 -15.84 3.49
N LEU A 161 11.29 -15.99 3.77
CA LEU A 161 10.72 -17.20 4.36
C LEU A 161 10.82 -18.39 3.40
N GLU A 162 10.44 -18.21 2.13
CA GLU A 162 10.56 -19.26 1.10
C GLU A 162 12.03 -19.66 0.89
N ALA A 163 12.94 -18.69 0.89
CA ALA A 163 14.38 -18.95 0.77
C ALA A 163 14.93 -19.75 1.98
N ALA A 164 14.46 -19.45 3.20
CA ALA A 164 14.85 -20.19 4.39
C ALA A 164 14.31 -21.63 4.38
N TYR A 165 13.08 -21.83 3.89
CA TYR A 165 12.51 -23.17 3.66
C TYR A 165 13.32 -23.97 2.63
N ALA A 166 13.67 -23.35 1.50
CA ALA A 166 14.47 -23.99 0.46
C ALA A 166 15.86 -24.40 0.95
N LYS A 167 16.44 -23.63 1.87
CA LYS A 167 17.75 -23.92 2.50
C LYS A 167 17.67 -24.88 3.68
N GLY A 168 16.47 -25.16 4.20
CA GLY A 168 16.29 -25.95 5.42
C GLY A 168 16.89 -25.28 6.67
N ASP A 169 16.91 -23.94 6.73
CA ASP A 169 17.44 -23.18 7.85
C ASP A 169 16.33 -22.89 8.89
N PRO A 170 16.27 -23.64 10.01
CA PRO A 170 15.19 -23.49 10.99
C PRO A 170 15.22 -22.13 11.70
N GLU A 171 16.39 -21.55 11.93
CA GLU A 171 16.51 -20.23 12.55
C GLU A 171 16.07 -19.13 11.58
N GLY A 172 16.47 -19.24 10.32
CA GLY A 172 16.01 -18.37 9.24
C GLY A 172 14.49 -18.40 9.06
N ILE A 173 13.87 -19.59 9.13
CA ILE A 173 12.42 -19.76 9.02
C ILE A 173 11.69 -19.03 10.15
N GLU A 174 12.11 -19.24 11.41
CA GLU A 174 11.45 -18.58 12.55
C GLU A 174 11.63 -17.07 12.53
N LYS A 175 12.82 -16.58 12.16
CA LYS A 175 13.06 -15.14 11.99
C LYS A 175 12.18 -14.53 10.89
N ALA A 176 12.12 -15.16 9.72
CA ALA A 176 11.32 -14.68 8.60
C ALA A 176 9.80 -14.73 8.90
N LYS A 177 9.32 -15.75 9.62
CA LYS A 177 7.92 -15.80 10.10
C LYS A 177 7.60 -14.64 11.02
N LYS A 178 8.45 -14.36 12.01
CA LYS A 178 8.25 -13.23 12.94
C LYS A 178 8.24 -11.90 12.19
N LYS A 179 9.15 -11.70 11.23
CA LYS A 179 9.21 -10.49 10.40
C LYS A 179 7.94 -10.33 9.56
N ARG A 180 7.54 -11.38 8.85
CA ARG A 180 6.32 -11.40 8.03
C ARG A 180 5.08 -11.12 8.87
N PHE A 181 4.99 -11.70 10.07
CA PHE A 181 3.90 -11.44 11.01
C PHE A 181 3.89 -9.99 11.48
N ALA A 182 5.02 -9.45 11.93
CA ALA A 182 5.12 -8.06 12.40
C ALA A 182 4.74 -7.05 11.31
N VAL A 183 5.24 -7.23 10.09
CA VAL A 183 4.89 -6.37 8.94
C VAL A 183 3.42 -6.54 8.57
N GLY A 184 2.91 -7.78 8.47
CA GLY A 184 1.51 -8.04 8.17
C GLY A 184 0.55 -7.45 9.20
N TYR A 185 0.89 -7.58 10.48
CA TYR A 185 0.10 -7.01 11.57
C TYR A 185 0.14 -5.48 11.56
N SER A 186 1.31 -4.89 11.29
CA SER A 186 1.46 -3.45 11.11
C SER A 186 0.62 -2.92 9.96
N ARG A 187 0.52 -3.67 8.84
CA ARG A 187 -0.32 -3.30 7.70
C ARG A 187 -1.79 -3.16 8.05
N LEU A 188 -2.28 -3.94 9.01
CA LEU A 188 -3.68 -3.95 9.42
C LEU A 188 -3.95 -3.00 10.60
N ASN A 189 -2.95 -2.73 11.45
CA ASN A 189 -3.13 -2.06 12.74
C ASN A 189 -2.29 -0.76 12.86
N LYS A 190 -2.22 0.01 11.78
CA LYS A 190 -1.42 1.24 11.71
C LYS A 190 -1.89 2.37 12.66
N GLY A 191 -3.13 2.29 13.13
CA GLY A 191 -3.76 3.32 13.96
C GLY A 191 -4.14 4.58 13.16
N PRO A 192 -4.59 5.65 13.84
CA PRO A 192 -5.13 6.85 13.21
C PRO A 192 -4.09 7.75 12.53
N MET A 193 -2.79 7.41 12.59
CA MET A 193 -1.69 8.22 12.04
C MET A 193 -1.70 9.69 12.50
N SER A 194 -2.13 9.95 13.75
CA SER A 194 -2.37 11.31 14.25
C SER A 194 -1.13 12.23 14.19
N GLU A 195 0.08 11.70 14.42
CA GLU A 195 1.33 12.48 14.29
C GLU A 195 1.55 12.98 12.85
N LEU A 196 1.21 12.15 11.86
CA LEU A 196 1.31 12.49 10.45
C LEU A 196 0.25 13.53 10.07
N ALA A 197 -0.96 13.41 10.63
CA ALA A 197 -2.03 14.39 10.44
C ALA A 197 -1.63 15.77 10.99
N SER A 198 -1.14 15.82 12.24
CA SER A 198 -0.67 17.06 12.88
C SER A 198 0.46 17.73 12.10
N TYR A 199 1.36 16.95 11.48
CA TYR A 199 2.42 17.50 10.64
C TYR A 199 1.87 18.26 9.43
N PHE A 200 0.94 17.66 8.68
CA PHE A 200 0.38 18.30 7.48
C PHE A 200 -0.61 19.42 7.81
N GLU A 201 -1.29 19.38 8.95
CA GLU A 201 -2.07 20.51 9.46
C GLU A 201 -1.17 21.68 9.84
N GLY A 202 -0.11 21.45 10.63
CA GLY A 202 0.84 22.49 11.01
C GLY A 202 1.56 23.12 9.81
N ALA A 203 1.87 22.32 8.79
CA ALA A 203 2.45 22.80 7.53
C ALA A 203 1.50 23.76 6.79
N ARG A 204 0.19 23.46 6.76
CA ARG A 204 -0.82 24.32 6.13
C ARG A 204 -0.95 25.67 6.86
N ASP A 205 -0.97 25.64 8.19
CA ASP A 205 -1.09 26.85 9.01
C ASP A 205 0.14 27.78 8.90
N GLN A 206 1.32 27.22 8.67
CA GLN A 206 2.54 28.00 8.49
C GLN A 206 2.60 28.66 7.10
N VAL A 207 2.11 27.98 6.06
CA VAL A 207 1.94 28.56 4.72
C VAL A 207 0.93 29.71 4.75
N ILE A 208 -0.20 29.55 5.46
CA ILE A 208 -1.21 30.61 5.61
C ILE A 208 -0.66 31.80 6.40
N ARG A 209 0.10 31.58 7.48
CA ARG A 209 0.73 32.66 8.26
C ARG A 209 1.76 33.44 7.45
N ASN A 210 2.58 32.77 6.66
CA ASN A 210 3.59 33.42 5.83
C ASN A 210 3.01 34.16 4.61
N ALA A 211 1.74 33.90 4.26
CA ALA A 211 1.02 34.57 3.18
C ALA A 211 0.25 35.83 3.63
N ARG A 212 0.31 36.21 4.92
CA ARG A 212 -0.31 37.43 5.45
C ARG A 212 0.78 38.53 5.56
N PRO A 213 0.64 39.66 4.85
CA PRO A 213 1.62 40.76 4.87
C PRO A 213 1.65 41.51 6.20
#